data_AF-A0A850QZE1-F1
#
_entry.id   AF-A0A850QZE1-F1
#
_cell.length_a   1.000
_cell.length_b   1.000
_cell.length_c   1.000
_cell.angle_alpha   90.00
_cell.angle_beta   90.00
_cell.angle_gamma   90.00
#
_symmetry.space_group_name_H-M   'P 1'
#
loop_
_entity.id
_entity.type
_entity.pdbx_description
1 polymer ?
#
loop_
_entity_poly.entity_id
_entity_poly.type
_entity_poly.pdbx_seq_one_letter_code
_entity_poly.pdbx_strand_id
1 'polypeptide(L)'
;MILNALDSLARFRCDIELTSKPKQHYYQSLQIQLKVIERRLKQVSLIQQHQLPSIAFDDLEYKFNQLKHSDKQPIDAQQSLYFLSQQISDFIFTLFDLMLKDIALSIDVRMPDIAPQQQPNILTLQSNKP
;
A
#
# COMPACT_ATOMS: atom_id res chain seq x y z
N MET A 1 0.81 -8.46 -6.33
CA MET A 1 -0.41 -7.86 -5.74
C MET A 1 -0.38 -6.33 -5.82
N ILE A 2 0.60 -5.65 -5.23
CA ILE A 2 0.80 -4.20 -5.43
C ILE A 2 1.11 -3.84 -6.89
N LEU A 3 1.90 -4.67 -7.59
CA LEU A 3 2.15 -4.50 -9.04
C LEU A 3 0.83 -4.43 -9.84
N ASN A 4 -0.14 -5.28 -9.51
CA ASN A 4 -1.45 -5.27 -10.16
C ASN A 4 -2.22 -3.97 -9.86
N ALA A 5 -2.09 -3.41 -8.65
CA ALA A 5 -2.72 -2.13 -8.33
C ALA A 5 -2.08 -0.98 -9.13
N LEU A 6 -0.75 -1.00 -9.30
CA LEU A 6 -0.01 -0.04 -10.14
C LEU A 6 -0.39 -0.17 -11.63
N ASP A 7 -0.52 -1.39 -12.15
CA ASP A 7 -0.97 -1.62 -13.54
C ASP A 7 -2.38 -1.06 -13.77
N SER A 8 -3.29 -1.25 -12.81
CA SER A 8 -4.63 -0.67 -12.87
C SER A 8 -4.61 0.85 -12.79
N LEU A 9 -3.76 1.45 -11.95
CA LEU A 9 -3.59 2.90 -11.89
C LEU A 9 -3.02 3.46 -13.20
N ALA A 10 -2.06 2.77 -13.83
CA ALA A 10 -1.50 3.18 -15.10
C ALA A 10 -2.57 3.21 -16.19
N ARG A 11 -3.41 2.16 -16.28
CA ARG A 11 -4.54 2.11 -17.21
C ARG A 11 -5.57 3.21 -16.93
N PHE A 12 -5.85 3.50 -15.65
CA PHE A 12 -6.73 4.59 -15.26
C PHE A 12 -6.22 5.95 -15.76
N ARG A 13 -4.91 6.22 -15.61
CA ARG A 13 -4.28 7.45 -16.12
C ARG A 13 -4.27 7.53 -17.64
N CYS A 14 -3.98 6.44 -18.34
CA CYS A 14 -4.08 6.39 -19.80
C CYS A 14 -5.51 6.70 -20.28
N ASP A 15 -6.53 6.15 -19.63
CA ASP A 15 -7.92 6.46 -19.95
C ASP A 15 -8.23 7.96 -19.74
N ILE A 16 -7.68 8.58 -18.69
CA ILE A 16 -7.77 10.03 -18.46
C ILE A 16 -7.17 10.84 -19.62
N GLU A 17 -5.98 10.46 -20.12
CA GLU A 17 -5.28 11.14 -21.20
C GLU A 17 -5.96 11.01 -22.56
N LEU A 18 -6.46 9.81 -22.88
CA LEU A 18 -6.98 9.49 -24.21
C LEU A 18 -8.36 10.10 -24.49
N THR A 19 -8.98 10.75 -23.51
CA THR A 19 -10.34 11.27 -23.64
C THR A 19 -10.36 12.75 -23.94
N SER A 20 -10.29 13.07 -25.23
CA SER A 20 -10.43 14.45 -25.75
C SER A 20 -11.86 14.99 -25.69
N LYS A 21 -12.88 14.13 -25.55
CA LYS A 21 -14.29 14.49 -25.28
C LYS A 21 -14.96 13.40 -24.42
N PRO A 22 -15.30 13.68 -23.15
CA PRO A 22 -15.91 12.68 -22.28
C PRO A 22 -17.31 12.32 -22.80
N LYS A 23 -17.46 11.10 -23.33
CA LYS A 23 -18.78 10.49 -23.59
C LYS A 23 -19.30 9.82 -22.32
N GLN A 24 -20.60 9.57 -22.21
CA GLN A 24 -21.19 8.94 -21.02
C GLN A 24 -20.49 7.62 -20.60
N HIS A 25 -20.01 6.84 -21.56
CA HIS A 25 -19.28 5.58 -21.33
C HIS A 25 -17.87 5.77 -20.74
N TYR A 26 -17.28 6.96 -20.86
CA TYR A 26 -15.95 7.27 -20.31
C TYR A 26 -15.91 7.14 -18.79
N TYR A 27 -16.84 7.82 -18.11
CA TYR A 27 -16.94 7.76 -16.65
C TYR A 27 -17.30 6.36 -16.15
N GLN A 28 -18.03 5.58 -16.95
CA GLN A 28 -18.35 4.20 -16.61
C GLN A 28 -17.09 3.31 -16.62
N SER A 29 -16.24 3.44 -17.65
CA SER A 29 -14.96 2.74 -17.71
C SER A 29 -14.03 3.12 -16.55
N LEU A 30 -13.91 4.42 -16.26
CA LEU A 30 -13.12 4.91 -15.14
C LEU A 30 -13.66 4.41 -13.78
N GLN A 31 -14.97 4.35 -13.60
CA GLN A 31 -15.58 3.81 -12.39
C GLN A 31 -15.26 2.32 -12.20
N ILE A 32 -15.29 1.53 -13.28
CA ILE A 32 -14.90 0.11 -13.24
C ILE A 32 -13.43 -0.01 -12.83
N GLN A 33 -12.55 0.78 -13.43
CA GLN A 33 -11.13 0.78 -13.09
C GLN A 33 -10.89 1.15 -11.61
N LEU A 34 -11.59 2.16 -11.09
CA LEU A 34 -11.50 2.55 -9.69
C LEU A 34 -11.90 1.41 -8.75
N LYS A 35 -13.00 0.70 -9.04
CA LYS A 35 -13.45 -0.49 -8.26
C LYS A 35 -12.46 -1.66 -8.34
N VAL A 36 -11.79 -1.84 -9.48
CA VAL A 36 -10.74 -2.85 -9.62
C VAL A 36 -9.53 -2.51 -8.74
N ILE A 37 -9.12 -1.24 -8.72
CA ILE A 37 -8.03 -0.75 -7.85
C ILE A 37 -8.42 -0.95 -6.38
N GLU A 38 -9.63 -0.53 -5.98
CA GLU A 38 -10.16 -0.72 -4.63
C GLU A 38 -10.09 -2.18 -4.18
N ARG A 39 -10.65 -3.08 -4.98
CA ARG A 39 -10.68 -4.51 -4.67
C ARG A 39 -9.27 -5.07 -4.47
N ARG A 40 -8.32 -4.68 -5.33
CA ARG A 40 -6.93 -5.13 -5.24
C ARG A 40 -6.26 -4.63 -3.96
N LEU A 41 -6.55 -3.40 -3.54
CA LEU A 41 -5.97 -2.83 -2.33
C LEU A 41 -6.57 -3.44 -1.06
N LYS A 42 -7.89 -3.71 -1.05
CA LYS A 42 -8.52 -4.49 0.03
C LYS A 42 -7.93 -5.90 0.14
N GLN A 43 -7.59 -6.54 -0.99
CA GLN A 43 -6.93 -7.84 -0.96
C GLN A 43 -5.52 -7.77 -0.34
N VAL A 44 -4.74 -6.73 -0.66
CA VAL A 44 -3.42 -6.50 -0.06
C VAL A 44 -3.54 -6.34 1.46
N SER A 45 -4.47 -5.52 1.92
CA SER A 45 -4.63 -5.27 3.36
C SER A 45 -5.08 -6.49 4.15
N LEU A 46 -5.98 -7.30 3.58
CA LEU A 46 -6.43 -8.54 4.24
C LEU A 46 -5.30 -9.54 4.42
N ILE A 47 -4.38 -9.62 3.46
CA ILE A 47 -3.28 -10.59 3.49
C ILE A 47 -2.21 -10.19 4.50
N GLN A 48 -2.01 -8.88 4.72
CA GLN A 48 -0.94 -8.40 5.59
C GLN A 48 -1.41 -8.07 7.01
N GLN A 49 -2.71 -8.19 7.29
CA GLN A 49 -3.35 -7.80 8.57
C GLN A 49 -3.19 -6.31 8.92
N HIS A 50 -2.66 -5.48 8.03
CA HIS A 50 -2.66 -4.03 8.22
C HIS A 50 -4.07 -3.53 8.08
N GLN A 51 -4.54 -2.83 9.11
CA GLN A 51 -5.67 -1.93 8.95
C GLN A 51 -5.23 -0.84 7.99
N LEU A 52 -5.76 -0.90 6.76
CA LEU A 52 -5.75 0.27 5.90
C LEU A 52 -6.33 1.44 6.69
N PRO A 53 -5.80 2.66 6.54
CA PRO A 53 -6.50 3.84 6.99
C PRO A 53 -7.91 3.78 6.40
N SER A 54 -8.91 3.59 7.26
CA SER A 54 -10.33 3.45 6.89
C SER A 54 -10.88 4.67 6.14
N ILE A 55 -10.07 5.72 6.01
CA ILE A 55 -10.42 7.03 5.47
C ILE A 55 -10.47 7.07 3.93
N ALA A 56 -9.84 6.17 3.16
CA ALA A 56 -9.46 6.57 1.80
C ALA A 56 -10.40 6.17 0.64
N PHE A 57 -11.08 5.02 0.62
CA PHE A 57 -11.73 4.55 -0.62
C PHE A 57 -13.14 5.08 -0.87
N ASP A 58 -13.99 5.10 0.15
CA ASP A 58 -15.32 5.68 0.03
C ASP A 58 -15.23 7.18 -0.29
N ASP A 59 -14.21 7.86 0.25
CA ASP A 59 -13.85 9.24 -0.10
C ASP A 59 -13.37 9.37 -1.55
N LEU A 60 -12.59 8.41 -2.08
CA LEU A 60 -12.16 8.40 -3.48
C LEU A 60 -13.35 8.14 -4.42
N GLU A 61 -14.26 7.22 -4.10
CA GLU A 61 -15.48 6.97 -4.87
C GLU A 61 -16.44 8.16 -4.80
N TYR A 62 -16.57 8.79 -3.63
CA TYR A 62 -17.32 10.03 -3.44
C TYR A 62 -16.74 11.18 -4.28
N LYS A 63 -15.42 11.41 -4.21
CA LYS A 63 -14.72 12.41 -5.04
C LYS A 63 -14.92 12.13 -6.53
N PHE A 64 -14.82 10.87 -6.94
CA PHE A 64 -15.07 10.47 -8.33
C PHE A 64 -16.52 10.75 -8.76
N ASN A 65 -17.49 10.41 -7.92
CA ASN A 65 -18.90 10.67 -8.20
C ASN A 65 -19.21 12.16 -8.27
N GLN A 66 -18.58 13.00 -7.44
CA GLN A 66 -18.71 14.45 -7.57
C GLN A 66 -18.16 14.97 -8.91
N LEU A 67 -17.05 14.41 -9.40
CA LEU A 67 -16.48 14.78 -10.69
C LEU A 67 -17.36 14.37 -11.87
N LYS A 68 -18.01 13.21 -11.79
CA LYS A 68 -18.92 12.72 -12.83
C LYS A 68 -20.14 13.63 -13.04
N HIS A 69 -20.64 14.27 -11.98
CA HIS A 69 -21.84 15.12 -12.01
C HIS A 69 -21.52 16.62 -12.03
N SER A 70 -20.24 16.97 -12.19
CA SER A 70 -19.80 18.37 -12.20
C SER A 70 -20.00 18.99 -13.57
N ASP A 71 -20.60 20.18 -13.63
CA ASP A 71 -20.70 21.02 -14.86
C ASP A 71 -19.37 21.71 -15.23
N LYS A 72 -18.24 21.13 -14.81
CA LYS A 72 -16.91 21.70 -15.04
C LYS A 72 -16.51 21.60 -16.50
N GLN A 73 -15.69 22.54 -16.96
CA GLN A 73 -15.07 22.43 -18.29
C GLN A 73 -14.25 21.13 -18.38
N PRO A 74 -14.14 20.50 -19.57
CA PRO A 74 -13.45 19.22 -19.73
C PRO A 74 -12.02 19.19 -19.18
N ILE A 75 -11.29 20.31 -19.29
CA ILE A 75 -9.92 20.47 -18.78
C ILE A 75 -9.89 20.38 -17.24
N ASP A 76 -10.82 21.05 -16.55
CA ASP A 76 -10.89 21.05 -15.09
C ASP A 76 -11.30 19.67 -14.54
N ALA A 77 -12.17 18.97 -15.27
CA ALA A 77 -12.56 17.59 -14.94
C ALA A 77 -11.37 16.63 -15.10
N GLN A 78 -10.59 16.76 -16.18
CA GLN A 78 -9.39 15.96 -16.41
C GLN A 78 -8.33 16.18 -15.33
N GLN A 79 -8.04 17.45 -14.98
CA GLN A 79 -7.11 17.78 -13.89
C GLN A 79 -7.57 17.20 -12.55
N SER A 80 -8.87 17.25 -12.27
CA SER A 80 -9.42 16.69 -11.04
C SER A 80 -9.31 15.16 -10.99
N LEU A 81 -9.49 14.46 -12.13
CA LEU A 81 -9.27 13.02 -12.24
C LEU A 81 -7.79 12.66 -12.06
N TYR A 82 -6.86 13.50 -12.54
CA TYR A 82 -5.43 13.33 -12.27
C TYR A 82 -5.11 13.47 -10.80
N PHE A 83 -5.66 14.48 -10.13
CA PHE A 83 -5.49 14.67 -8.68
C PHE A 83 -6.04 13.48 -7.88
N LEU A 84 -7.15 12.89 -8.33
CA LEU A 84 -7.65 11.64 -7.77
C LEU A 84 -6.65 10.48 -7.98
N SER A 85 -6.08 10.37 -9.19
CA SER A 85 -5.07 9.35 -9.50
C SER A 85 -3.77 9.50 -8.69
N GLN A 86 -3.44 10.71 -8.24
CA GLN A 86 -2.31 10.96 -7.34
C GLN A 86 -2.60 10.42 -5.95
N GLN A 87 -3.78 10.71 -5.39
CA GLN A 87 -4.19 10.19 -4.09
C GLN A 87 -4.20 8.64 -4.06
N ILE A 88 -4.66 8.01 -5.15
CA ILE A 88 -4.60 6.54 -5.29
C ILE A 88 -3.15 6.05 -5.27
N SER A 89 -2.24 6.78 -5.92
CA SER A 89 -0.80 6.47 -5.94
C SER A 89 -0.20 6.52 -4.54
N ASP A 90 -0.45 7.59 -3.79
CA ASP A 90 0.06 7.77 -2.43
C ASP A 90 -0.40 6.64 -1.52
N PHE A 91 -1.65 6.19 -1.70
CA PHE A 91 -2.19 5.06 -0.97
C PHE A 91 -1.51 3.74 -1.32
N ILE A 92 -1.24 3.48 -2.61
CA ILE A 92 -0.48 2.30 -3.05
C ILE A 92 0.93 2.31 -2.45
N PHE A 93 1.62 3.45 -2.46
CA PHE A 93 2.97 3.57 -1.90
C PHE A 93 2.97 3.41 -0.37
N THR A 94 2.00 3.99 0.32
CA THR A 94 1.84 3.79 1.78
C THR A 94 1.72 2.30 2.12
N LEU A 95 0.90 1.56 1.36
CA LEU A 95 0.80 0.11 1.52
C LEU A 95 2.13 -0.59 1.23
N PHE A 96 2.82 -0.20 0.18
CA PHE A 96 4.12 -0.77 -0.19
C PHE A 96 5.16 -0.59 0.93
N ASP A 97 5.24 0.60 1.51
CA ASP A 97 6.15 0.92 2.62
C ASP A 97 5.84 0.09 3.86
N LEU A 98 4.55 -0.11 4.18
CA LEU A 98 4.13 -1.01 5.25
C LEU A 98 4.62 -2.44 5.00
N MET A 99 4.46 -2.97 3.78
CA MET A 99 4.96 -4.30 3.42
C MET A 99 6.46 -4.42 3.62
N LEU A 100 7.22 -3.42 3.17
CA LEU A 100 8.68 -3.41 3.30
C LEU A 100 9.10 -3.39 4.77
N LYS A 101 8.38 -2.65 5.61
CA LYS A 101 8.60 -2.62 7.05
C LYS A 101 8.40 -4.00 7.69
N ASP A 102 7.35 -4.73 7.33
CA ASP A 102 7.15 -6.08 7.90
C ASP A 102 8.20 -7.06 7.42
N ILE A 103 8.59 -6.97 6.14
CA ILE A 103 9.69 -7.79 5.59
C ILE A 103 10.97 -7.51 6.39
N ALA A 104 11.31 -6.25 6.61
CA ALA A 104 12.48 -5.87 7.40
C ALA A 104 12.42 -6.44 8.83
N LEU A 105 11.26 -6.35 9.50
CA LEU A 105 11.05 -6.92 10.83
C LEU A 105 11.16 -8.45 10.85
N SER A 106 10.72 -9.13 9.79
CA SER A 106 10.84 -10.60 9.68
C SER A 106 12.27 -11.08 9.41
N ILE A 107 13.10 -10.23 8.79
CA ILE A 107 14.51 -10.52 8.49
C ILE A 107 15.41 -10.15 9.67
N ASP A 108 14.96 -9.25 10.56
CA ASP A 108 15.62 -8.91 11.82
C ASP A 108 15.48 -10.06 12.85
N VAL A 109 15.95 -11.24 12.45
CA VAL A 109 16.12 -12.39 13.32
C VAL A 109 17.28 -12.06 14.24
N ARG A 110 16.97 -11.76 15.50
CA ARG A 110 17.96 -11.60 16.58
C ARG A 110 18.94 -12.77 16.53
N MET A 111 20.23 -12.46 16.38
CA MET A 111 21.30 -13.40 16.70
C MET A 111 21.06 -13.90 18.14
N PRO A 112 21.09 -15.21 18.40
CA PRO A 112 21.01 -15.69 19.77
C PRO A 112 22.15 -15.04 20.56
N ASP A 113 21.82 -14.45 21.70
CA ASP A 113 22.83 -14.01 22.66
C ASP A 113 23.72 -15.22 22.94
N ILE A 114 24.98 -15.15 22.53
CA ILE A 114 25.98 -16.16 22.87
C ILE A 114 26.12 -16.05 24.38
N ALA A 115 25.37 -16.88 25.12
CA ALA A 115 25.49 -16.96 26.56
C ALA A 115 26.97 -17.11 26.89
N PRO A 116 27.56 -16.23 27.73
CA PRO A 116 28.95 -16.38 28.11
C PRO A 116 29.10 -17.77 28.71
N GLN A 117 29.92 -18.61 28.06
CA GLN A 117 30.19 -19.96 28.50
C GLN A 117 30.54 -19.91 29.99
N GLN A 118 29.76 -20.66 30.79
CA GLN A 118 30.08 -20.85 32.21
C GLN A 118 31.54 -21.30 32.28
N GLN A 119 32.36 -20.47 32.92
CA GLN A 119 33.76 -20.78 33.19
C GLN A 119 33.79 -22.16 33.88
N PRO A 120 34.63 -23.09 33.41
CA PRO A 120 34.74 -24.39 34.07
C PRO A 120 35.17 -24.15 35.51
N ASN A 121 34.38 -24.68 36.44
CA ASN A 121 34.67 -24.68 37.87
C ASN A 121 36.03 -25.36 38.06
N ILE A 122 37.09 -24.57 38.24
CA ILE A 122 38.41 -25.08 38.61
C ILE A 122 38.27 -25.53 40.07
N LEU A 123 38.11 -26.83 40.26
CA LEU A 123 38.20 -27.51 41.55
C LEU A 123 39.52 -27.10 42.23
N THR A 124 39.44 -26.24 43.24
CA THR A 124 40.55 -25.97 44.15
C THR A 124 40.83 -27.24 44.95
N LEU A 125 41.87 -27.98 44.55
CA LEU A 125 42.48 -29.02 45.37
C LEU A 125 43.05 -28.37 46.63
N GLN A 126 42.30 -28.44 47.74
CA GLN A 126 42.85 -28.12 49.06
C GLN A 126 43.89 -29.19 49.43
N SER A 127 45.15 -28.78 49.47
CA SER A 127 46.25 -29.57 50.01
C SER A 127 46.12 -29.60 51.53
N ASN A 128 45.62 -30.71 52.08
CA ASN A 128 45.68 -30.96 53.51
C ASN A 128 47.07 -31.52 53.88
N LYS A 129 47.82 -30.76 54.67
CA LYS A 129 48.89 -31.23 55.57
C LYS A 129 48.63 -30.58 56.93
N PRO A 130 48.76 -31.28 58.05
CA PRO A 130 50.03 -31.87 58.48
C PRO A 130 50.00 -33.39 58.69
#